data_AF-A0A956S154-F1
#
_entry.id   AF-A0A956S154-F1
#
_cell.length_a   1.000
_cell.length_b   1.000
_cell.length_c   1.000
_cell.angle_alpha   90.00
_cell.angle_beta   90.00
_cell.angle_gamma   90.00
#
_symmetry.space_group_name_H-M   'P 1'
#
loop_
_entity.id
_entity.type
_entity.pdbx_description
1 polymer ?
#
loop_
_entity_poly.entity_id
_entity_poly.type
_entity_poly.pdbx_seq_one_letter_code
_entity_poly.pdbx_strand_id
1 'polypeptide(L)'
;MEDRLDRLHARARAHPVFQRLAVVTRILLALGFIPTSLVKIMGRPFTTLGLDTSVGYFFDALHRTGAWWQFIGWAQLTAAVLILIPATSTLGAVIFFPIILNIFVITVAVGFTGTPFITGPMLVAGLFLLCWDWDRLKLLFFPPARRPAVVRWRPTRLEMAGYVLGGLAGLVVMSAVRGLMPRAVTLPALATGAVAALLVLAGWMQAARSPGAVRASR
;
A
#
# COMPACT_ATOMS: atom_id res chain seq x y z
N MET A 1 -31.08 1.65 -5.62
CA MET A 1 -29.99 0.88 -4.98
C MET A 1 -28.73 1.74 -4.81
N GLU A 2 -28.40 2.53 -5.83
CA GLU A 2 -27.30 3.51 -5.85
C GLU A 2 -27.26 4.47 -4.64
N ASP A 3 -28.40 5.11 -4.29
CA ASP A 3 -28.47 6.03 -3.14
C ASP A 3 -28.13 5.40 -1.78
N ARG A 4 -28.32 4.08 -1.63
CA ARG A 4 -27.98 3.38 -0.39
C ARG A 4 -26.47 3.14 -0.30
N LEU A 5 -25.85 2.77 -1.42
CA LEU A 5 -24.40 2.55 -1.53
C LEU A 5 -23.64 3.86 -1.37
N ASP A 6 -24.10 4.95 -2.00
CA ASP A 6 -23.49 6.27 -1.88
C ASP A 6 -23.58 6.80 -0.44
N ARG A 7 -24.70 6.58 0.25
CA ARG A 7 -24.84 6.92 1.69
C ARG A 7 -23.92 6.10 2.57
N LEU A 8 -23.79 4.80 2.31
CA LEU A 8 -22.88 3.93 3.06
C LEU A 8 -21.42 4.34 2.87
N HIS A 9 -21.03 4.60 1.62
CA HIS A 9 -19.69 5.07 1.27
C HIS A 9 -19.39 6.42 1.95
N ALA A 10 -20.33 7.37 1.92
CA ALA A 10 -20.17 8.66 2.59
C ALA A 10 -19.99 8.52 4.12
N ARG A 11 -20.74 7.61 4.76
CA ARG A 11 -20.58 7.31 6.20
C ARG A 11 -19.21 6.71 6.50
N ALA A 12 -18.75 5.76 5.70
CA ALA A 12 -17.43 5.15 5.86
C ALA A 12 -16.32 6.21 5.70
N ARG A 13 -16.44 7.10 4.71
CA ARG A 13 -15.50 8.19 4.45
C ARG A 13 -15.47 9.21 5.58
N ALA A 14 -16.58 9.46 6.27
CA ALA A 14 -16.63 10.37 7.41
C ALA A 14 -15.96 9.80 8.67
N HIS A 15 -15.76 8.48 8.77
CA HIS A 15 -15.27 7.85 9.98
C HIS A 15 -13.72 7.84 10.05
N PRO A 16 -13.09 8.41 11.09
CA PRO A 16 -11.64 8.62 11.15
C PRO A 16 -10.82 7.32 11.12
N VAL A 17 -11.36 6.22 11.66
CA VAL A 17 -10.68 4.91 11.64
C VAL A 17 -10.47 4.41 10.20
N PHE A 18 -11.48 4.55 9.32
CA PHE A 18 -11.32 4.13 7.93
C PHE A 18 -10.39 5.05 7.15
N GLN A 19 -10.35 6.35 7.49
CA GLN A 19 -9.37 7.27 6.90
C GLN A 19 -7.93 6.89 7.28
N ARG A 20 -7.69 6.56 8.55
CA ARG A 20 -6.39 6.04 9.04
C ARG A 20 -6.02 4.72 8.38
N LEU A 21 -6.98 3.79 8.31
CA LEU A 21 -6.79 2.51 7.63
C LEU A 21 -6.34 2.74 6.19
N ALA A 22 -7.01 3.63 5.46
CA ALA A 22 -6.64 3.96 4.09
C ALA A 22 -5.25 4.60 3.95
N VAL A 23 -4.74 5.35 4.94
CA VAL A 23 -3.36 5.86 4.93
C VAL A 23 -2.37 4.74 5.20
N VAL A 24 -2.59 3.95 6.26
CA VAL A 24 -1.73 2.83 6.64
C VAL A 24 -1.65 1.79 5.52
N THR A 25 -2.78 1.46 4.89
CA THR A 25 -2.82 0.55 3.73
C THR A 25 -1.94 1.06 2.59
N ARG A 26 -2.02 2.35 2.23
CA ARG A 26 -1.17 2.92 1.16
C ARG A 26 0.31 2.77 1.48
N ILE A 27 0.70 3.07 2.73
CA ILE A 27 2.08 2.92 3.20
C ILE A 27 2.52 1.46 3.12
N LEU A 28 1.75 0.52 3.68
CA LEU A 28 2.10 -0.90 3.69
C LEU A 28 2.22 -1.50 2.27
N LEU A 29 1.30 -1.15 1.37
CA LEU A 29 1.37 -1.60 -0.03
C LEU A 29 2.63 -1.07 -0.73
N ALA A 30 2.96 0.20 -0.51
CA ALA A 30 4.18 0.78 -1.06
C ALA A 30 5.45 0.15 -0.47
N LEU A 31 5.47 -0.16 0.83
CA LEU A 31 6.57 -0.88 1.48
C LEU A 31 6.79 -2.27 0.89
N GLY A 32 5.72 -2.96 0.49
CA GLY A 32 5.81 -4.25 -0.19
C GLY A 32 6.34 -4.15 -1.63
N PHE A 33 5.91 -3.13 -2.38
CA PHE A 33 6.22 -3.02 -3.82
C PHE A 33 7.52 -2.27 -4.12
N ILE A 34 7.91 -1.24 -3.37
CA ILE A 34 9.09 -0.44 -3.70
C ILE A 34 10.37 -1.29 -3.67
N PRO A 35 10.72 -2.01 -2.59
CA PRO A 35 11.96 -2.79 -2.57
C PRO A 35 11.93 -3.95 -3.57
N THR A 36 10.76 -4.61 -3.73
CA THR A 36 10.60 -5.74 -4.64
C THR A 36 10.63 -5.34 -6.11
N SER A 37 10.21 -4.12 -6.43
CA SER A 37 10.33 -3.53 -7.77
C SER A 37 11.78 -3.19 -8.11
N LEU A 38 12.53 -2.62 -7.16
CA LEU A 38 13.95 -2.27 -7.34
C LEU A 38 14.80 -3.52 -7.65
N VAL A 39 14.55 -4.65 -6.99
CA VAL A 39 15.21 -5.93 -7.33
C VAL A 39 15.04 -6.27 -8.81
N LYS A 40 13.84 -6.08 -9.37
CA LYS A 40 13.55 -6.37 -10.78
C LYS A 40 14.21 -5.37 -11.74
N ILE A 41 14.12 -4.08 -11.42
CA ILE A 41 14.74 -3.00 -12.20
C ILE A 41 16.26 -3.20 -12.27
N MET A 42 16.89 -3.63 -11.18
CA MET A 42 18.32 -3.93 -11.12
C MET A 42 18.70 -5.26 -11.81
N GLY A 43 17.75 -5.97 -12.43
CA GLY A 43 18.01 -7.22 -13.13
C GLY A 43 18.40 -8.39 -12.21
N ARG A 44 18.08 -8.32 -10.92
CA ARG A 44 18.35 -9.40 -9.96
C ARG A 44 17.24 -10.46 -10.00
N PRO A 45 17.55 -11.75 -9.72
CA PRO A 45 16.54 -12.79 -9.60
C PRO A 45 15.64 -12.54 -8.39
N PHE A 46 14.38 -12.96 -8.47
CA PHE A 46 13.42 -12.81 -7.37
C PHE A 46 13.58 -13.86 -6.26
N THR A 47 14.04 -15.05 -6.62
CA THR A 47 14.19 -16.20 -5.74
C THR A 47 15.50 -16.92 -6.03
N THR A 48 15.99 -17.71 -5.07
CA THR A 48 17.16 -18.58 -5.21
C THR A 48 16.77 -20.07 -5.29
N LEU A 49 15.48 -20.37 -5.46
CA LEU A 49 14.98 -21.75 -5.64
C LEU A 49 15.49 -22.35 -6.96
N GLY A 50 15.77 -23.64 -6.95
CA GLY A 50 16.26 -24.38 -8.11
C GLY A 50 15.20 -24.56 -9.20
N LEU A 51 15.69 -24.84 -10.42
CA LEU A 51 14.87 -25.07 -11.63
C LEU A 51 14.04 -26.36 -11.57
N ASP A 52 14.34 -27.24 -10.62
CA ASP A 52 13.60 -28.45 -10.27
C ASP A 52 12.25 -28.15 -9.60
N THR A 53 12.04 -26.92 -9.13
CA THR A 53 10.76 -26.47 -8.56
C THR A 53 9.96 -25.66 -9.59
N SER A 54 8.62 -25.79 -9.56
CA SER A 54 7.71 -24.97 -10.38
C SER A 54 7.95 -23.47 -10.20
N VAL A 55 8.22 -23.04 -8.96
CA VAL A 55 8.48 -21.65 -8.59
C VAL A 55 9.80 -21.17 -9.20
N GLY A 56 10.90 -21.91 -8.98
CA GLY A 56 12.21 -21.56 -9.50
C GLY A 56 12.22 -21.54 -11.03
N TYR A 57 11.65 -22.56 -11.68
CA TYR A 57 11.51 -22.63 -13.13
C TYR A 57 10.75 -21.42 -13.71
N PHE A 58 9.60 -21.08 -13.14
CA PHE A 58 8.79 -19.95 -13.60
C PHE A 58 9.51 -18.61 -13.46
N PHE A 59 10.08 -18.33 -12.28
CA PHE A 59 10.75 -17.05 -12.03
C PHE A 59 12.10 -16.92 -12.73
N ASP A 60 12.82 -18.01 -12.99
CA ASP A 60 14.03 -18.01 -13.81
C ASP A 60 13.71 -17.68 -15.27
N ALA A 61 12.71 -18.35 -15.86
CA ALA A 61 12.26 -18.06 -17.21
C ALA A 61 11.81 -16.60 -17.35
N LEU A 62 11.04 -16.11 -16.36
CA LEU A 62 10.57 -14.72 -16.33
C LEU A 62 11.73 -13.72 -16.18
N HIS A 63 12.74 -14.02 -15.36
CA HIS A 63 13.94 -13.18 -15.19
C HIS A 63 14.76 -13.09 -16.48
N ARG A 64 14.92 -14.21 -17.20
CA ARG A 64 15.67 -14.27 -18.48
C ARG A 64 15.06 -13.45 -19.61
N THR A 65 13.81 -13.02 -19.48
CA THR A 65 13.17 -12.11 -20.45
C THR A 65 13.82 -10.72 -20.50
N GLY A 66 14.65 -10.36 -19.50
CA GLY A 66 15.45 -9.12 -19.50
C GLY A 66 14.58 -7.86 -19.43
N ALA A 67 14.30 -7.24 -20.57
CA ALA A 67 13.53 -5.99 -20.65
C ALA A 67 12.13 -6.13 -20.04
N TRP A 68 11.46 -7.28 -20.24
CA TRP A 68 10.15 -7.53 -19.65
C TRP A 68 10.21 -7.66 -18.12
N TRP A 69 11.26 -8.29 -17.57
CA TRP A 69 11.51 -8.33 -16.14
C TRP A 69 11.63 -6.93 -15.52
N GLN A 70 12.40 -6.05 -16.18
CA GLN A 70 12.57 -4.66 -15.75
C GLN A 70 11.28 -3.85 -15.91
N PHE A 71 10.53 -4.07 -16.98
CA PHE A 71 9.22 -3.43 -17.20
C PHE A 71 8.24 -3.72 -16.06
N ILE A 72 8.13 -4.99 -15.63
CA ILE A 72 7.31 -5.36 -14.46
C ILE A 72 7.77 -4.59 -13.22
N GLY A 73 9.09 -4.47 -13.01
CA GLY A 73 9.68 -3.67 -11.95
C GLY A 73 9.21 -2.21 -12.00
N TRP A 74 9.39 -1.55 -13.14
CA TRP A 74 8.96 -0.16 -13.31
C TRP A 74 7.46 0.03 -13.08
N ALA A 75 6.62 -0.87 -13.61
CA ALA A 75 5.17 -0.82 -13.38
C ALA A 75 4.80 -0.93 -11.89
N GLN A 76 5.47 -1.82 -11.14
CA GLN A 76 5.30 -1.96 -9.70
C GLN A 76 5.74 -0.72 -8.93
N LEU A 77 6.90 -0.15 -9.30
CA LEU A 77 7.44 1.05 -8.65
C LEU A 77 6.52 2.25 -8.88
N THR A 78 6.09 2.46 -10.13
CA THR A 78 5.16 3.54 -10.50
C THR A 78 3.85 3.41 -9.71
N ALA A 79 3.25 2.22 -9.65
CA ALA A 79 2.03 2.00 -8.87
C ALA A 79 2.21 2.37 -7.39
N ALA A 80 3.32 1.93 -6.78
CA ALA A 80 3.62 2.18 -5.38
C ALA A 80 3.86 3.66 -5.06
N VAL A 81 4.61 4.37 -5.91
CA VAL A 81 4.86 5.81 -5.75
C VAL A 81 3.57 6.62 -5.89
N LEU A 82 2.74 6.30 -6.90
CA LEU A 82 1.46 6.98 -7.10
C LEU A 82 0.50 6.75 -5.93
N ILE A 83 0.47 5.54 -5.36
CA ILE A 83 -0.33 5.21 -4.17
C ILE A 83 0.00 6.11 -2.98
N LEU A 84 1.29 6.45 -2.78
CA LEU A 84 1.74 7.29 -1.66
C LEU A 84 1.37 8.76 -1.83
N ILE A 85 1.29 9.26 -3.05
CA ILE A 85 0.99 10.67 -3.32
C ILE A 85 -0.55 10.86 -3.26
N PRO A 86 -1.10 11.63 -2.31
CA PRO A 86 -2.56 11.71 -2.10
C PRO A 86 -3.36 12.20 -3.32
N ALA A 87 -2.73 12.98 -4.19
CA ALA A 87 -3.33 13.50 -5.43
C ALA A 87 -3.48 12.41 -6.51
N THR A 88 -2.55 11.45 -6.58
CA THR A 88 -2.53 10.41 -7.62
C THR A 88 -2.85 9.01 -7.10
N SER A 89 -3.18 8.90 -5.81
CA SER A 89 -3.40 7.61 -5.13
C SER A 89 -4.44 6.71 -5.77
N THR A 90 -5.50 7.29 -6.35
CA THR A 90 -6.54 6.55 -7.07
C THR A 90 -5.99 5.90 -8.35
N LEU A 91 -5.20 6.64 -9.13
CA LEU A 91 -4.52 6.10 -10.31
C LEU A 91 -3.53 4.99 -9.89
N GLY A 92 -2.78 5.23 -8.82
CA GLY A 92 -1.89 4.22 -8.24
C GLY A 92 -2.64 2.94 -7.87
N ALA A 93 -3.80 3.03 -7.21
CA ALA A 93 -4.63 1.88 -6.85
C ALA A 93 -5.17 1.13 -8.09
N VAL A 94 -5.59 1.86 -9.12
CA VAL A 94 -6.04 1.29 -10.41
C VAL A 94 -4.95 0.51 -11.12
N ILE A 95 -3.71 1.00 -11.09
CA ILE A 95 -2.55 0.28 -11.68
C ILE A 95 -2.11 -0.88 -10.78
N PHE A 96 -2.10 -0.68 -9.46
CA PHE A 96 -1.65 -1.68 -8.49
C PHE A 96 -2.53 -2.93 -8.49
N PHE A 97 -3.85 -2.76 -8.54
CA PHE A 97 -4.81 -3.86 -8.41
C PHE A 97 -4.61 -5.00 -9.43
N PRO A 98 -4.57 -4.76 -10.76
CA PRO A 98 -4.34 -5.83 -11.72
C PRO A 98 -2.96 -6.49 -11.56
N ILE A 99 -1.94 -5.73 -11.14
CA ILE A 99 -0.60 -6.26 -10.87
C ILE A 99 -0.65 -7.24 -9.69
N ILE A 100 -1.22 -6.84 -8.54
CA ILE A 100 -1.29 -7.72 -7.37
C ILE A 100 -2.21 -8.91 -7.58
N LEU A 101 -3.30 -8.75 -8.35
CA LEU A 101 -4.17 -9.85 -8.75
C LEU A 101 -3.40 -10.88 -9.56
N ASN A 102 -2.64 -10.45 -10.56
CA ASN A 102 -1.81 -11.33 -11.36
C ASN A 102 -0.75 -12.05 -10.51
N ILE A 103 -0.05 -11.32 -9.63
CA ILE A 103 0.92 -11.92 -8.69
C ILE A 103 0.25 -12.95 -7.79
N PHE A 104 -0.90 -12.64 -7.21
CA PHE A 104 -1.63 -13.57 -6.34
C PHE A 104 -1.97 -14.86 -7.09
N VAL A 105 -2.58 -14.74 -8.28
CA VAL A 105 -2.93 -15.89 -9.12
C VAL A 105 -1.69 -16.72 -9.46
N ILE A 106 -0.57 -16.09 -9.87
CA ILE A 106 0.70 -16.80 -10.13
C ILE A 106 1.14 -17.56 -8.87
N THR A 107 1.19 -16.90 -7.72
CA THR A 107 1.71 -17.51 -6.49
C THR A 107 0.90 -18.71 -6.01
N VAL A 108 -0.41 -18.71 -6.26
CA VAL A 108 -1.29 -19.86 -6.01
C VAL A 108 -1.05 -20.95 -7.07
N ALA A 109 -1.05 -20.57 -8.35
CA ALA A 109 -0.95 -21.52 -9.47
C ALA A 109 0.37 -22.30 -9.50
N VAL A 110 1.50 -21.67 -9.17
CA VAL A 110 2.80 -22.34 -9.13
C VAL A 110 3.08 -23.05 -7.79
N GLY A 111 2.15 -22.98 -6.83
CA GLY A 111 2.31 -23.59 -5.50
C GLY A 111 3.39 -22.92 -4.63
N PHE A 112 3.49 -21.58 -4.68
CA PHE A 112 4.51 -20.85 -3.92
C PHE A 112 4.18 -20.74 -2.43
N THR A 113 4.36 -21.83 -1.68
CA THR A 113 4.03 -21.93 -0.25
C THR A 113 4.49 -20.72 0.57
N GLY A 114 3.60 -20.19 1.42
CA GLY A 114 3.85 -19.01 2.25
C GLY A 114 3.54 -17.67 1.56
N THR A 115 3.84 -17.54 0.26
CA THR A 115 3.69 -16.26 -0.46
C THR A 115 2.24 -15.80 -0.64
N PRO A 116 1.25 -16.68 -0.93
CA PRO A 116 -0.16 -16.31 -0.98
C PRO A 116 -0.70 -15.68 0.29
N PHE A 117 -0.14 -16.00 1.47
CA PHE A 117 -0.52 -15.36 2.73
C PHE A 117 -0.09 -13.89 2.82
N ILE A 118 0.81 -13.44 1.94
CA ILE A 118 1.21 -12.04 1.80
C ILE A 118 0.46 -11.39 0.64
N THR A 119 0.45 -12.02 -0.54
CA THR A 119 -0.14 -11.43 -1.75
C THR A 119 -1.67 -11.38 -1.70
N GLY A 120 -2.33 -12.32 -1.01
CA GLY A 120 -3.77 -12.33 -0.79
C GLY A 120 -4.27 -11.12 0.01
N PRO A 121 -3.72 -10.84 1.22
CA PRO A 121 -4.04 -9.62 1.95
C PRO A 121 -3.73 -8.33 1.17
N MET A 122 -2.64 -8.30 0.40
CA MET A 122 -2.34 -7.16 -0.47
C MET A 122 -3.39 -6.97 -1.58
N LEU A 123 -3.91 -8.06 -2.15
CA LEU A 123 -5.01 -8.02 -3.12
C LEU A 123 -6.29 -7.46 -2.49
N VAL A 124 -6.67 -7.94 -1.31
CA VAL A 124 -7.81 -7.41 -0.54
C VAL A 124 -7.62 -5.93 -0.21
N ALA A 125 -6.41 -5.54 0.18
CA ALA A 125 -6.07 -4.15 0.45
C ALA A 125 -6.16 -3.26 -0.80
N GLY A 126 -5.73 -3.77 -1.96
CA GLY A 126 -5.90 -3.09 -3.26
C GLY A 126 -7.37 -2.90 -3.62
N LEU A 127 -8.20 -3.94 -3.45
CA LEU A 127 -9.65 -3.86 -3.65
C LEU A 127 -10.28 -2.84 -2.68
N PHE A 128 -9.87 -2.85 -1.42
CA PHE A 128 -10.31 -1.86 -0.44
C PHE A 128 -9.99 -0.42 -0.89
N LEU A 129 -8.79 -0.15 -1.41
CA LEU A 129 -8.44 1.19 -1.91
C LEU A 129 -9.29 1.61 -3.12
N LEU A 130 -9.62 0.69 -4.02
CA LEU A 130 -10.54 0.97 -5.13
C LEU A 130 -11.94 1.32 -4.63
N CYS A 131 -12.46 0.54 -3.67
CA CYS A 131 -13.74 0.84 -3.02
C CYS A 131 -13.71 2.17 -2.23
N TRP A 132 -12.55 2.49 -1.64
CA TRP A 132 -12.33 3.72 -0.88
C TRP A 132 -12.30 4.98 -1.75
N ASP A 133 -11.79 4.86 -2.98
CA ASP A 133 -11.74 5.95 -3.97
C ASP A 133 -12.89 5.87 -5.00
N TRP A 134 -13.98 5.15 -4.68
CA TRP A 134 -15.15 5.00 -5.55
C TRP A 134 -15.77 6.36 -5.95
N ASP A 135 -15.75 7.33 -5.04
CA ASP A 135 -16.18 8.71 -5.28
C ASP A 135 -15.47 9.36 -6.48
N ARG A 136 -14.22 8.98 -6.74
CA ARG A 136 -13.41 9.46 -7.87
C ARG A 136 -13.54 8.56 -9.09
N LEU A 137 -13.56 7.23 -8.91
CA LEU A 137 -13.65 6.27 -10.02
C LEU A 137 -14.98 6.37 -10.76
N LYS A 138 -16.09 6.62 -10.05
CA LYS A 138 -17.41 6.75 -10.68
C LYS A 138 -17.47 7.89 -11.70
N LEU A 139 -16.63 8.92 -11.57
CA LEU A 139 -16.55 10.04 -12.51
C LEU A 139 -16.01 9.64 -13.90
N LEU A 140 -15.35 8.48 -14.02
CA LEU A 140 -14.90 7.95 -15.31
C LEU A 140 -16.05 7.35 -16.13
N PHE A 141 -17.12 6.93 -15.45
CA PHE A 141 -18.26 6.22 -16.07
C PHE A 141 -19.54 7.05 -16.07
N PHE A 142 -19.66 8.00 -15.14
CA PHE A 142 -20.85 8.83 -14.96
C PHE A 142 -20.49 10.32 -14.98
N PRO A 143 -21.33 11.18 -15.59
CA PRO A 143 -21.13 12.62 -15.56
C PRO A 143 -21.08 13.13 -14.11
N PRO A 144 -20.34 14.23 -13.86
CA PRO A 144 -20.13 14.71 -12.50
C PRO A 144 -21.45 15.16 -11.87
N ALA A 145 -22.04 14.28 -11.06
CA ALA A 145 -22.99 14.69 -10.03
C ALA A 145 -22.24 15.52 -8.97
N ARG A 146 -22.96 16.47 -8.35
CA ARG A 146 -22.44 17.35 -7.28
C ARG A 146 -21.49 16.57 -6.36
N ARG A 147 -20.21 16.97 -6.29
CA ARG A 147 -19.25 16.31 -5.41
C ARG A 147 -19.74 16.44 -3.96
N PRO A 148 -20.05 15.33 -3.26
CA PRO A 148 -20.34 15.43 -1.84
C PRO A 148 -19.09 15.97 -1.13
N ALA A 149 -19.28 16.89 -0.19
CA ALA A 149 -18.17 17.43 0.60
C ALA A 149 -17.52 16.27 1.39
N VAL A 150 -16.32 15.87 0.98
CA VAL A 150 -15.58 14.82 1.68
C VAL A 150 -15.04 15.40 2.97
N VAL A 151 -15.51 14.90 4.11
CA VAL A 151 -14.95 15.23 5.41
C VAL A 151 -13.52 14.71 5.47
N ARG A 152 -12.55 15.61 5.33
CA ARG A 152 -11.13 15.26 5.45
C ARG A 152 -10.75 15.22 6.92
N TRP A 153 -10.40 14.04 7.38
CA TRP A 153 -9.69 13.90 8.64
C TRP A 153 -8.32 14.58 8.53
N ARG A 154 -7.95 15.31 9.58
CA ARG A 154 -6.63 15.93 9.70
C ARG A 154 -5.83 15.13 10.73
N PRO A 155 -4.77 14.40 10.34
CA PRO A 155 -3.88 13.76 11.29
C PRO A 155 -3.22 14.79 12.21
N THR A 156 -2.95 14.40 13.45
CA THR A 156 -2.14 15.22 14.35
C THR A 156 -0.69 15.26 13.86
N ARG A 157 0.10 16.24 14.31
CA ARG A 157 1.52 16.34 13.95
C ARG A 157 2.31 15.09 14.36
N LEU A 158 1.98 14.51 15.53
CA LEU A 158 2.60 13.28 16.03
C LEU A 158 2.26 12.08 15.15
N GLU A 159 1.00 11.96 14.73
CA GLU A 159 0.54 10.88 13.86
C GLU A 159 1.19 10.97 12.46
N MET A 160 1.28 12.18 11.90
CA MET A 160 1.98 12.41 10.64
C MET A 160 3.47 12.07 10.74
N ALA A 161 4.14 12.52 11.80
CA ALA A 161 5.55 12.20 12.04
C ALA A 161 5.75 10.69 12.17
N GLY A 162 4.86 9.99 12.90
CA GLY A 162 4.87 8.54 13.02
C GLY A 162 4.68 7.83 11.67
N TYR A 163 3.76 8.28 10.81
CA TYR A 163 3.60 7.69 9.47
C TYR A 163 4.82 7.88 8.57
N VAL A 164 5.42 9.07 8.57
CA VAL A 164 6.60 9.36 7.76
C VAL A 164 7.80 8.57 8.28
N LEU A 165 8.10 8.64 9.57
CA LEU A 165 9.21 7.92 10.18
C LEU A 165 9.04 6.41 10.05
N GLY A 166 7.84 5.89 10.32
CA GLY A 166 7.52 4.47 10.20
C GLY A 166 7.60 3.98 8.76
N GLY A 167 7.12 4.79 7.80
CA GLY A 167 7.26 4.48 6.37
C GLY A 167 8.72 4.44 5.91
N LEU A 168 9.54 5.42 6.30
CA LEU A 168 10.97 5.44 5.96
C LEU A 168 11.72 4.27 6.61
N ALA A 169 11.50 4.02 7.90
CA ALA A 169 12.08 2.90 8.62
C ALA A 169 11.68 1.55 8.01
N GLY A 170 10.39 1.37 7.71
CA GLY A 170 9.89 0.18 7.04
C GLY A 170 10.53 -0.03 5.67
N LEU A 171 10.74 1.05 4.91
CA LEU A 171 11.39 0.98 3.60
C LEU A 171 12.85 0.52 3.72
N VAL A 172 13.57 1.02 4.72
CA VAL A 172 14.94 0.59 5.02
C VAL A 172 14.98 -0.89 5.39
N VAL A 173 14.11 -1.35 6.30
CA VAL A 173 14.05 -2.76 6.71
C VAL A 173 13.73 -3.66 5.52
N MET A 174 12.69 -3.33 4.74
CA MET A 174 12.29 -4.15 3.58
C MET A 174 13.37 -4.15 2.49
N SER A 175 14.10 -3.05 2.30
CA SER A 175 15.23 -2.97 1.37
C SER A 175 16.44 -3.80 1.85
N ALA A 176 16.72 -3.81 3.16
CA ALA A 176 17.76 -4.65 3.75
C ALA A 176 17.44 -6.15 3.61
N VAL A 177 16.18 -6.55 3.82
CA VAL A 177 15.71 -7.95 3.60
C VAL A 177 15.90 -8.39 2.14
N ARG A 178 15.87 -7.45 1.19
CA ARG A 178 16.12 -7.70 -0.24
C ARG A 178 17.59 -7.58 -0.65
N GLY A 179 18.51 -7.38 0.31
CA GLY A 179 19.94 -7.22 0.02
C GLY A 179 20.27 -5.94 -0.76
N LEU A 180 19.41 -4.92 -0.66
CA LEU A 180 19.65 -3.59 -1.24
C LEU A 180 20.42 -2.68 -0.26
N MET A 181 20.36 -2.98 1.04
CA MET A 181 21.02 -2.21 2.10
C MET A 181 21.82 -3.15 3.03
N PRO A 182 22.85 -2.65 3.73
CA PRO A 182 23.62 -3.44 4.69
C PRO A 182 22.74 -3.96 5.85
N ARG A 183 22.93 -5.20 6.30
CA ARG A 183 22.11 -5.76 7.40
C ARG A 183 22.23 -4.97 8.71
N ALA A 184 23.36 -4.29 8.93
CA ALA A 184 23.61 -3.45 10.11
C ALA A 184 22.56 -2.33 10.30
N VAL A 185 21.92 -1.85 9.23
CA VAL A 185 20.90 -0.79 9.34
C VAL A 185 19.52 -1.31 9.77
N THR A 186 19.33 -2.64 9.83
CA THR A 186 18.02 -3.24 10.11
C THR A 186 17.57 -2.97 11.54
N LEU A 187 18.45 -3.23 12.53
CA LEU A 187 18.13 -3.03 13.95
C LEU A 187 17.81 -1.57 14.30
N PRO A 188 18.62 -0.56 13.91
CA PRO A 188 18.27 0.83 14.16
C PRO A 188 16.99 1.24 13.44
N ALA A 189 16.74 0.77 12.22
CA ALA A 189 15.49 1.03 11.51
C ALA A 189 14.27 0.44 12.23
N LEU A 190 14.37 -0.78 12.78
CA LEU A 190 13.30 -1.36 13.61
C LEU A 190 13.05 -0.53 14.87
N ALA A 191 14.11 -0.05 15.53
CA ALA A 191 13.98 0.83 16.70
C ALA A 191 13.28 2.16 16.32
N THR A 192 13.65 2.77 15.19
CA THR A 192 12.94 3.95 14.66
C THR A 192 11.47 3.63 14.36
N GLY A 193 11.18 2.45 13.80
CA GLY A 193 9.81 1.99 13.56
C GLY A 193 8.99 1.84 14.84
N ALA A 194 9.60 1.35 15.93
CA ALA A 194 8.95 1.26 17.23
C ALA A 194 8.63 2.65 17.80
N VAL A 195 9.58 3.60 17.72
CA VAL A 195 9.34 5.01 18.10
C VAL A 195 8.22 5.61 17.26
N ALA A 196 8.22 5.36 15.95
CA ALA A 196 7.18 5.83 15.04
C ALA A 196 5.79 5.28 15.42
N ALA A 197 5.69 4.01 15.80
CA ALA A 197 4.45 3.42 16.29
C ALA A 197 3.96 4.10 17.58
N LEU A 198 4.87 4.39 18.53
CA LEU A 198 4.54 5.13 19.75
C LEU A 198 4.03 6.56 19.43
N LEU A 199 4.61 7.24 18.44
CA LEU A 199 4.14 8.56 17.99
C LEU A 199 2.73 8.50 17.40
N VAL A 200 2.42 7.47 16.59
CA VAL A 200 1.06 7.25 16.06
C VAL A 200 0.08 7.02 17.22
N LEU A 201 0.41 6.15 18.17
CA LEU A 201 -0.42 5.86 19.34
C LEU A 201 -0.64 7.11 20.21
N ALA A 202 0.41 7.88 20.47
CA ALA A 202 0.31 9.15 21.19
C ALA A 202 -0.58 10.15 20.45
N GLY A 203 -0.46 10.23 19.12
CA GLY A 203 -1.34 11.03 18.27
C GLY A 203 -2.81 10.61 18.36
N TRP A 204 -3.08 9.30 18.44
CA TRP A 204 -4.43 8.77 18.64
C TRP A 204 -4.99 9.11 20.03
N MET A 205 -4.19 8.96 21.08
CA MET A 205 -4.57 9.34 22.44
C MET A 205 -4.86 10.84 22.55
N GLN A 206 -4.05 11.68 21.90
CA GLN A 206 -4.28 13.13 21.84
C GLN A 206 -5.60 13.46 21.15
N ALA A 207 -5.86 12.83 20.00
CA ALA A 207 -7.12 13.03 19.28
C ALA A 207 -8.35 12.56 20.09
N ALA A 208 -8.22 11.48 20.86
CA ALA A 208 -9.29 11.00 21.74
C ALA A 208 -9.54 11.93 22.95
N ARG A 209 -8.49 12.59 23.46
CA ARG A 209 -8.55 13.52 24.60
C ARG A 209 -9.04 14.93 24.23
N SER A 210 -9.15 15.27 22.95
CA SER A 210 -9.67 16.57 22.48
C SER A 210 -11.02 16.45 21.76
N PRO A 211 -12.11 16.00 22.42
CA PRO A 211 -13.44 15.91 21.80
C PRO A 211 -14.09 17.28 21.48
N GLY A 212 -13.51 18.40 21.94
CA GLY A 212 -14.12 19.74 21.87
C GLY A 212 -14.25 20.37 20.48
N ALA A 213 -13.61 19.86 19.43
CA ALA A 213 -13.69 20.46 18.09
C ALA A 213 -14.86 19.92 17.22
N VAL A 214 -15.58 18.90 17.69
CA VAL A 214 -16.69 18.27 16.94
C VAL A 214 -18.06 18.90 17.26
N ARG A 215 -18.15 19.76 18.29
CA ARG A 215 -19.41 20.39 18.75
C ARG A 215 -19.59 21.88 18.46
N ALA A 216 -18.62 22.58 17.84
CA ALA A 216 -18.70 24.03 17.63
C ALA A 216 -19.21 24.47 16.25
N SER A 217 -19.85 23.58 15.47
CA SER A 217 -20.44 23.94 14.16
C SER A 217 -21.68 23.12 13.79
N ARG A 218 -22.50 22.77 14.80
CA ARG A 218 -23.89 22.38 14.59
C ARG A 218 -24.75 23.00 15.66
#